data_AF-A0A4Y8CDM3-F1
#
_entry.id   AF-A0A4Y8CDM3-F1
#
_cell.length_a   1.000
_cell.length_b   1.000
_cell.length_c   1.000
_cell.angle_alpha   90.00
_cell.angle_beta   90.00
_cell.angle_gamma   90.00
#
_symmetry.space_group_name_H-M   'P 1'
#
loop_
_entity.id
_entity.type
_entity.pdbx_description
1 polymer ?
#
loop_
_entity_poly.entity_id
_entity_poly.type
_entity_poly.pdbx_seq_one_letter_code
_entity_poly.pdbx_strand_id
1 'polypeptide(L)'
;FYLDFKDVNMKSAIALVHSRFSTNTFPSWERAHPNRYMVHNGEINTIRGNVDSIRAREGLMQSEYFENLDEIFPIIAKPSSDSAMFDNTLEFLALNGRTLEEAFMMMVPEPWHKNENMESKKRAFYEYHSLLMEPWDGPAAIVFTDGVIMGASLDRNGFRPSRYYLTKDDMLILSSETGALKLDEKNIKA
;
A
#
# COMPACT_ATOMS: atom_id res chain seq x y z
N PHE A 1 -3.37 -24.64 -9.40
CA PHE A 1 -3.96 -24.54 -8.05
C PHE A 1 -5.37 -23.98 -8.17
N TYR A 2 -5.56 -22.73 -8.56
CA TYR A 2 -6.89 -22.22 -8.93
C TYR A 2 -7.14 -22.37 -10.44
N LEU A 3 -8.23 -23.05 -10.82
CA LEU A 3 -8.57 -23.29 -12.21
C LEU A 3 -9.29 -22.10 -12.86
N ASP A 4 -9.91 -21.24 -12.05
CA ASP A 4 -10.67 -20.07 -12.52
C ASP A 4 -9.79 -19.09 -13.31
N PHE A 5 -8.49 -19.01 -13.02
CA PHE A 5 -7.54 -18.20 -13.80
C PHE A 5 -7.30 -18.71 -15.23
N LYS A 6 -7.79 -19.90 -15.58
CA LYS A 6 -7.76 -20.41 -16.95
C LYS A 6 -9.06 -20.12 -17.72
N ASP A 7 -10.10 -19.62 -17.05
CA ASP A 7 -11.36 -19.29 -17.70
C ASP A 7 -11.21 -18.00 -18.52
N VAL A 8 -11.58 -18.06 -19.80
CA VAL A 8 -11.54 -16.92 -20.74
C VAL A 8 -12.54 -15.80 -20.36
N ASN A 9 -13.51 -16.12 -19.51
CA ASN A 9 -14.48 -15.16 -18.99
C ASN A 9 -13.96 -14.39 -17.77
N MET A 10 -12.86 -14.84 -17.14
CA MET A 10 -12.21 -14.13 -16.04
C MET A 10 -11.51 -12.88 -16.59
N LYS A 11 -12.16 -11.73 -16.45
CA LYS A 11 -11.66 -10.44 -16.93
C LYS A 11 -11.64 -9.44 -15.78
N SER A 12 -10.61 -8.60 -15.75
CA SER A 12 -10.48 -7.53 -14.77
C SER A 12 -9.79 -6.32 -15.40
N ALA A 13 -10.15 -5.12 -14.92
CA ALA A 13 -9.46 -3.88 -15.25
C ALA A 13 -8.16 -3.71 -14.45
N ILE A 14 -8.08 -4.30 -13.25
CA ILE A 14 -6.95 -4.21 -12.33
C ILE A 14 -6.51 -5.63 -11.95
N ALA A 15 -5.20 -5.88 -12.00
CA ALA A 15 -4.60 -7.12 -11.55
C ALA A 15 -3.33 -6.84 -10.74
N LEU A 16 -3.26 -7.41 -9.54
CA LEU A 16 -2.08 -7.34 -8.68
C LEU A 16 -1.55 -8.75 -8.43
N VAL A 17 -0.26 -8.94 -8.69
CA VAL A 17 0.42 -10.23 -8.51
C VAL A 17 1.64 -10.01 -7.65
N HIS A 18 1.84 -10.91 -6.68
CA HIS A 18 2.99 -10.83 -5.78
C HIS A 18 3.59 -12.20 -5.53
N SER A 19 4.93 -12.26 -5.61
CA SER A 19 5.70 -13.41 -5.17
C SER A 19 6.51 -13.02 -3.93
N ARG A 20 6.21 -13.64 -2.80
CA ARG A 20 6.83 -13.31 -1.51
C ARG A 20 8.04 -14.19 -1.25
N PHE A 21 9.20 -13.57 -0.99
CA PHE A 21 10.34 -14.27 -0.40
C PHE A 21 10.27 -14.19 1.12
N SER A 22 10.25 -15.33 1.81
CA SER A 22 10.13 -15.42 3.26
C SER A 22 11.44 -15.95 3.86
N THR A 23 11.91 -15.35 4.96
CA THR A 23 13.03 -15.87 5.76
C THR A 23 12.62 -17.07 6.64
N ASN A 24 11.34 -17.40 6.69
CA ASN A 24 10.82 -18.58 7.39
C ASN A 24 10.71 -19.78 6.45
N THR A 25 11.10 -20.96 6.93
CA THR A 25 11.00 -22.24 6.21
C THR A 25 9.60 -22.85 6.25
N PHE A 26 8.72 -22.40 7.15
CA PHE A 26 7.33 -22.87 7.22
C PHE A 26 6.40 -21.97 6.39
N PRO A 27 5.69 -22.52 5.39
CA PRO A 27 4.72 -21.75 4.62
C PRO A 27 3.51 -21.39 5.48
N SER A 28 2.96 -20.21 5.25
CA SER A 28 1.72 -19.74 5.88
C SER A 28 0.85 -19.07 4.81
N TRP A 29 -0.31 -19.65 4.56
CA TRP A 29 -1.27 -19.16 3.56
C TRP A 29 -1.75 -17.75 3.90
N GLU A 30 -1.99 -17.46 5.17
CA GLU A 30 -2.45 -16.15 5.65
C GLU A 30 -1.41 -15.03 5.46
N ARG A 31 -0.15 -15.38 5.17
CA ARG A 31 0.93 -14.41 4.91
C ARG A 31 1.24 -14.24 3.42
N ALA A 32 0.49 -14.93 2.55
CA ALA A 32 0.55 -14.68 1.13
C ALA A 32 -0.09 -13.31 0.83
N HIS A 33 0.40 -12.68 -0.23
CA HIS A 33 -0.14 -11.44 -0.78
C HIS A 33 -0.93 -11.77 -2.06
N PRO A 34 -1.74 -10.83 -2.59
CA PRO A 34 -2.05 -9.48 -2.07
C PRO A 34 -2.75 -9.48 -0.71
N ASN A 35 -2.59 -8.39 0.05
CA ASN A 35 -3.51 -8.07 1.14
C ASN A 35 -4.77 -7.40 0.54
N ARG A 36 -5.68 -6.87 1.38
CA ARG A 36 -7.00 -6.42 0.93
C ARG A 36 -6.91 -5.20 0.02
N TYR A 37 -6.11 -4.22 0.42
CA TYR A 37 -5.93 -2.96 -0.30
C TYR A 37 -4.57 -2.86 -0.98
N MET A 38 -3.58 -3.69 -0.62
CA MET A 38 -2.22 -3.49 -1.13
C MET A 38 -1.35 -4.74 -1.33
N VAL A 39 -0.35 -4.56 -2.20
CA VAL A 39 0.83 -5.42 -2.37
C VAL A 39 2.07 -4.63 -1.96
N HIS A 40 2.96 -5.26 -1.20
CA HIS A 40 4.17 -4.63 -0.68
C HIS A 40 5.39 -5.52 -0.94
N ASN A 41 6.34 -4.98 -1.69
CA ASN A 41 7.68 -5.52 -1.82
C ASN A 41 8.61 -4.69 -0.93
N GLY A 42 8.96 -5.24 0.23
CA GLY A 42 9.69 -4.45 1.21
C GLY A 42 9.70 -5.03 2.61
N GLU A 43 10.12 -4.19 3.54
CA GLU A 43 10.08 -4.44 4.97
C GLU A 43 9.84 -3.12 5.70
N ILE A 44 8.83 -3.06 6.58
CA ILE A 44 8.57 -1.89 7.42
C ILE A 44 9.36 -2.02 8.72
N ASN A 45 10.43 -1.23 8.85
CA ASN A 45 11.39 -1.32 9.95
C ASN A 45 10.89 -0.66 11.24
N THR A 46 9.93 0.26 11.13
CA THR A 46 9.34 0.98 12.28
C THR A 46 8.10 0.29 12.86
N ILE A 47 7.75 -0.90 12.34
CA ILE A 47 6.44 -1.53 12.54
C ILE A 47 5.99 -1.62 13.99
N ARG A 48 6.89 -1.93 14.93
CA ARG A 48 6.54 -2.05 16.35
C ARG A 48 6.04 -0.71 16.91
N GLY A 49 6.78 0.38 16.66
CA GLY A 49 6.39 1.70 17.12
C GLY A 49 5.10 2.17 16.46
N ASN A 50 4.91 1.84 15.18
CA ASN A 50 3.68 2.17 14.46
C ASN A 50 2.46 1.45 15.07
N VAL A 51 2.55 0.14 15.30
CA VAL A 51 1.48 -0.66 15.92
C VAL A 51 1.15 -0.15 17.31
N ASP A 52 2.17 0.13 18.13
CA ASP A 52 1.98 0.65 19.49
C ASP A 52 1.31 2.04 19.46
N SER A 53 1.62 2.88 18.46
CA SER A 53 1.05 4.22 18.30
C SER A 53 -0.42 4.17 17.86
N ILE A 54 -0.77 3.27 16.94
CA ILE A 54 -2.18 3.03 16.57
C ILE A 54 -2.97 2.55 17.78
N ARG A 55 -2.48 1.53 18.49
CA ARG A 55 -3.13 0.98 19.68
C ARG A 55 -3.33 2.00 20.79
N ALA A 56 -2.34 2.86 21.03
CA ALA A 56 -2.46 3.92 22.02
C ALA A 56 -3.55 4.95 21.68
N ARG A 57 -3.88 5.11 20.39
CA ARG A 57 -4.91 6.04 19.91
C ARG A 57 -6.31 5.42 19.87
N GLU A 58 -6.46 4.09 19.77
CA GLU A 58 -7.76 3.39 19.62
C GLU A 58 -8.82 3.88 20.63
N GLY A 59 -8.47 3.97 21.92
CA GLY A 59 -9.42 4.40 22.96
C GLY A 59 -9.86 5.87 22.91
N LEU A 60 -9.25 6.70 22.04
CA LEU A 60 -9.61 8.09 21.82
C LEU A 60 -10.20 8.33 20.43
N MET A 61 -10.21 7.32 19.56
CA MET A 61 -10.73 7.45 18.20
C MET A 61 -12.25 7.63 18.22
N GLN A 62 -12.73 8.45 17.30
CA GLN A 62 -14.14 8.64 17.02
C GLN A 62 -14.34 8.49 15.51
N SER A 63 -15.53 8.05 15.11
CA SER A 63 -15.88 7.84 13.72
C SER A 63 -17.29 8.35 13.46
N GLU A 64 -17.47 9.02 12.33
CA GLU A 64 -18.78 9.34 11.76
C GLU A 64 -19.30 8.23 10.82
N TYR A 65 -18.43 7.28 10.46
CA TYR A 65 -18.69 6.22 9.47
C TYR A 65 -19.02 4.87 10.11
N PHE A 66 -18.51 4.62 11.32
CA PHE A 66 -18.75 3.41 12.09
C PHE A 66 -19.55 3.76 13.35
N GLU A 67 -20.69 3.08 13.55
CA GLU A 67 -21.55 3.29 14.72
C GLU A 67 -20.86 2.85 16.03
N ASN A 68 -20.07 1.76 15.96
CA ASN A 68 -19.40 1.18 17.12
C ASN A 68 -17.97 0.77 16.78
N LEU A 69 -17.00 1.62 17.14
CA LEU A 69 -15.58 1.32 16.92
C LEU A 69 -15.06 0.17 17.80
N ASP A 70 -15.72 -0.15 18.91
CA ASP A 70 -15.32 -1.27 19.78
C ASP A 70 -15.43 -2.63 19.07
N GLU A 71 -16.27 -2.74 18.03
CA GLU A 71 -16.37 -3.94 17.18
C GLU A 71 -15.24 -4.06 16.17
N ILE A 72 -14.59 -2.95 15.84
CA ILE A 72 -13.45 -2.89 14.91
C ILE A 72 -12.14 -3.08 15.66
N PHE A 73 -12.09 -2.71 16.94
CA PHE A 73 -10.86 -2.81 17.72
C PHE A 73 -10.49 -4.25 18.10
N PRO A 74 -9.18 -4.59 18.12
CA PRO A 74 -8.08 -3.72 17.68
C PRO A 74 -8.00 -3.64 16.15
N ILE A 75 -7.70 -2.46 15.61
CA ILE A 75 -7.53 -2.22 14.16
C ILE A 75 -6.52 -3.23 13.60
N ILE A 76 -5.45 -3.47 14.36
CA ILE A 76 -4.42 -4.47 14.06
C ILE A 76 -4.68 -5.70 14.94
N ALA A 77 -5.59 -6.55 14.46
CA ALA A 77 -6.23 -7.64 15.22
C ALA A 77 -5.26 -8.70 15.77
N LYS A 78 -4.26 -9.09 14.98
CA LYS A 78 -3.28 -10.13 15.35
C LYS A 78 -1.88 -9.78 14.88
N PRO A 79 -0.83 -10.18 15.62
CA PRO A 79 0.53 -10.13 15.10
C PRO A 79 0.62 -10.90 13.77
N SER A 80 0.85 -10.18 12.68
CA SER A 80 0.94 -10.71 11.31
C SER A 80 2.23 -10.26 10.64
N SER A 81 2.33 -10.39 9.31
CA SER A 81 3.39 -9.66 8.59
C SER A 81 3.21 -8.16 8.80
N ASP A 82 4.33 -7.44 8.75
CA ASP A 82 4.38 -5.97 8.66
C ASP A 82 3.41 -5.41 7.62
N SER A 83 3.36 -6.05 6.46
CA SER A 83 2.54 -5.69 5.31
C SER A 83 1.04 -5.83 5.60
N ALA A 84 0.64 -6.86 6.34
CA ALA A 84 -0.76 -7.05 6.72
C ALA A 84 -1.18 -6.06 7.83
N MET A 85 -0.28 -5.73 8.76
CA MET A 85 -0.55 -4.70 9.78
C MET A 85 -0.64 -3.30 9.16
N PHE A 86 0.16 -3.02 8.14
CA PHE A 86 0.04 -1.81 7.32
C PHE A 86 -1.31 -1.79 6.60
N ASP A 87 -1.68 -2.88 5.91
CA ASP A 87 -2.94 -2.99 5.18
C ASP A 87 -4.17 -2.79 6.08
N ASN A 88 -4.18 -3.33 7.31
CA ASN A 88 -5.28 -3.10 8.26
C ASN A 88 -5.43 -1.62 8.64
N THR A 89 -4.31 -0.93 8.85
CA THR A 89 -4.33 0.50 9.17
C THR A 89 -4.79 1.32 7.98
N LEU A 90 -4.31 0.99 6.78
CA LEU A 90 -4.71 1.65 5.53
C LEU A 90 -6.22 1.47 5.25
N GLU A 91 -6.70 0.23 5.37
CA GLU A 91 -8.12 -0.13 5.23
C GLU A 91 -8.98 0.66 6.22
N PHE A 92 -8.58 0.70 7.50
CA PHE A 92 -9.30 1.46 8.51
C PHE A 92 -9.39 2.95 8.17
N LEU A 93 -8.28 3.58 7.78
CA LEU A 93 -8.27 5.00 7.40
C LEU A 93 -9.16 5.28 6.19
N ALA A 94 -9.10 4.42 5.17
CA ALA A 94 -9.89 4.57 3.94
C ALA A 94 -11.39 4.39 4.22
N LEU A 95 -11.77 3.37 4.99
CA LEU A 95 -13.18 3.13 5.34
C LEU A 95 -13.71 4.17 6.34
N ASN A 96 -12.84 4.83 7.11
CA ASN A 96 -13.19 5.86 8.07
C ASN A 96 -13.12 7.29 7.49
N GLY A 97 -13.38 7.43 6.18
CA GLY A 97 -13.67 8.71 5.53
C GLY A 97 -12.51 9.40 4.81
N ARG A 98 -11.31 8.81 4.79
CA ARG A 98 -10.20 9.33 3.98
C ARG A 98 -10.20 8.70 2.60
N THR A 99 -9.74 9.46 1.61
CA THR A 99 -9.41 8.85 0.31
C THR A 99 -8.25 7.88 0.49
N LEU A 100 -8.18 6.83 -0.34
CA LEU A 100 -7.12 5.83 -0.22
C LEU A 100 -5.73 6.44 -0.48
N GLU A 101 -5.64 7.41 -1.40
CA GLU A 101 -4.41 8.15 -1.67
C GLU A 101 -3.98 8.99 -0.47
N GLU A 102 -4.91 9.69 0.17
CA GLU A 102 -4.64 10.48 1.36
C GLU A 102 -4.18 9.59 2.53
N ALA A 103 -4.90 8.51 2.80
CA ALA A 103 -4.54 7.54 3.82
C ALA A 103 -3.14 6.95 3.57
N PHE A 104 -2.84 6.62 2.32
CA PHE A 104 -1.52 6.12 1.94
C PHE A 104 -0.43 7.18 2.13
N MET A 105 -0.65 8.41 1.66
CA MET A 105 0.31 9.53 1.79
C MET A 105 0.56 9.93 3.26
N MET A 106 -0.42 9.72 4.15
CA MET A 106 -0.25 9.89 5.59
C MET A 106 0.70 8.85 6.17
N MET A 107 0.57 7.59 5.76
CA MET A 107 1.38 6.49 6.28
C MET A 107 2.80 6.47 5.68
N VAL A 108 2.94 6.79 4.39
CA VAL A 108 4.23 6.81 3.66
C VAL A 108 4.45 8.19 3.05
N PRO A 109 4.78 9.21 3.87
CA PRO A 109 4.99 10.55 3.37
C PRO A 109 6.30 10.68 2.58
N GLU A 110 6.29 11.51 1.53
CA GLU A 110 7.50 11.94 0.83
C GLU A 110 8.45 12.71 1.76
N PRO A 111 9.76 12.79 1.44
CA PRO A 111 10.71 13.61 2.18
C PRO A 111 10.42 15.13 1.99
N TRP A 112 9.46 15.66 2.75
CA TRP A 112 8.90 17.00 2.57
C TRP A 112 9.67 18.12 3.29
N HIS A 113 10.20 17.86 4.50
CA HIS A 113 10.71 18.89 5.40
C HIS A 113 11.78 19.80 4.78
N LYS A 114 12.74 19.23 4.05
CA LYS A 114 13.86 19.96 3.41
C LYS A 114 13.73 20.06 1.88
N ASN A 115 12.57 19.73 1.30
CA ASN A 115 12.39 19.76 -0.15
C ASN A 115 11.92 21.14 -0.63
N GLU A 116 12.86 22.03 -0.92
CA GLU A 116 12.59 23.41 -1.39
C GLU A 116 11.78 23.47 -2.69
N ASN A 117 11.78 22.40 -3.48
CA ASN A 117 11.06 22.31 -4.75
C ASN A 117 9.62 21.78 -4.60
N MET A 118 9.20 21.40 -3.38
CA MET A 118 7.84 20.92 -3.13
C MET A 118 6.84 22.08 -3.11
N GLU A 119 5.73 21.92 -3.83
CA GLU A 119 4.61 22.88 -3.81
C GLU A 119 4.13 23.14 -2.37
N SER A 120 3.85 24.41 -2.06
CA SER A 120 3.47 24.84 -0.71
C SER A 120 2.25 24.10 -0.16
N LYS A 121 1.24 23.83 -1.00
CA LYS A 121 0.03 23.08 -0.61
C LYS A 121 0.37 21.64 -0.21
N LYS A 122 1.25 20.98 -0.95
CA LYS A 122 1.70 19.60 -0.66
C LYS A 122 2.57 19.53 0.59
N ARG A 123 3.44 20.52 0.79
CA ARG A 123 4.23 20.66 2.02
C ARG A 123 3.33 20.85 3.25
N ALA A 124 2.36 21.76 3.17
CA ALA A 124 1.40 21.99 4.25
C ALA A 124 0.57 20.74 4.57
N PHE A 125 0.17 19.98 3.54
CA PHE A 125 -0.48 18.68 3.71
C PHE A 125 0.38 17.72 4.55
N TYR A 126 1.64 17.54 4.20
CA TYR A 126 2.52 16.61 4.93
C TYR A 126 2.88 17.13 6.33
N GLU A 127 3.07 18.43 6.50
CA GLU A 127 3.33 19.06 7.80
C GLU A 127 2.17 18.81 8.77
N TYR A 128 0.93 19.03 8.32
CA TYR A 128 -0.26 18.74 9.12
C TYR A 128 -0.35 17.25 9.49
N HIS A 129 -0.21 16.36 8.50
CA HIS A 129 -0.35 14.93 8.74
C HIS A 129 0.78 14.32 9.57
N SER A 130 1.96 14.95 9.61
CA SER A 130 3.07 14.53 10.49
C SER A 130 2.75 14.66 11.98
N LEU A 131 1.74 15.47 12.34
CA LEU A 131 1.24 15.59 13.71
C LEU A 131 0.23 14.48 14.06
N LEU A 132 -0.32 13.81 13.05
CA LEU A 132 -1.39 12.82 13.19
C LEU A 132 -0.91 11.38 13.01
N MET A 133 0.08 11.17 12.14
CA MET A 133 0.59 9.86 11.78
C MET A 133 2.11 9.91 11.69
N GLU A 134 2.75 9.04 12.47
CA GLU A 134 4.17 8.77 12.33
C GLU A 134 4.41 7.90 11.08
N PRO A 135 5.49 8.16 10.31
CA PRO A 135 5.76 7.39 9.09
C PRO A 135 5.93 5.90 9.37
N TRP A 136 5.37 5.09 8.48
CA TRP A 136 5.62 3.65 8.42
C TRP A 136 6.81 3.43 7.48
N ASP A 137 8.01 3.51 8.06
CA ASP A 137 9.27 3.64 7.33
C ASP A 137 9.98 2.28 7.14
N GLY A 138 10.76 2.19 6.07
CA GLY A 138 11.47 0.99 5.64
C GLY A 138 11.49 0.86 4.12
N PRO A 139 12.35 0.01 3.54
CA PRO A 139 12.40 -0.20 2.10
C PRO A 139 11.06 -0.72 1.59
N ALA A 140 10.39 0.02 0.71
CA ALA A 140 9.05 -0.35 0.25
C ALA A 140 8.80 0.04 -1.21
N ALA A 141 8.23 -0.89 -1.98
CA ALA A 141 7.45 -0.59 -3.17
C ALA A 141 6.04 -1.13 -2.94
N ILE A 142 5.07 -0.23 -2.87
CA ILE A 142 3.68 -0.56 -2.56
C ILE A 142 2.79 -0.21 -3.75
N VAL A 143 1.92 -1.14 -4.12
CA VAL A 143 0.80 -0.90 -5.03
C VAL A 143 -0.47 -1.07 -4.22
N PHE A 144 -1.39 -0.11 -4.30
CA PHE A 144 -2.63 -0.11 -3.54
C PHE A 144 -3.83 0.18 -4.44
N THR A 145 -5.00 -0.32 -4.04
CA THR A 145 -6.26 -0.18 -4.78
C THR A 145 -7.46 -0.41 -3.88
N ASP A 146 -8.56 0.30 -4.13
CA ASP A 146 -9.88 0.04 -3.58
C ASP A 146 -10.81 -0.66 -4.60
N GLY A 147 -10.25 -1.08 -5.74
CA GLY A 147 -10.99 -1.64 -6.88
C GLY A 147 -11.49 -0.61 -7.90
N VAL A 148 -11.44 0.69 -7.58
CA VAL A 148 -11.79 1.78 -8.49
C VAL A 148 -10.53 2.50 -8.97
N ILE A 149 -9.65 2.84 -8.04
CA ILE A 149 -8.36 3.47 -8.32
C ILE A 149 -7.21 2.49 -8.09
N MET A 150 -6.08 2.72 -8.75
CA MET A 150 -4.82 2.07 -8.46
C MET A 150 -3.74 3.13 -8.26
N GLY A 151 -3.02 3.06 -7.15
CA GLY A 151 -1.83 3.86 -6.88
C GLY A 151 -0.61 2.97 -6.69
N ALA A 152 0.57 3.53 -6.98
CA ALA A 152 1.83 2.90 -6.66
C ALA A 152 2.81 3.95 -6.13
N SER A 153 3.53 3.60 -5.07
CA SER A 153 4.53 4.47 -4.47
C SER A 153 5.72 3.69 -3.96
N LEU A 154 6.84 4.39 -3.87
CA LEU A 154 8.01 3.91 -3.16
C LEU A 154 8.03 4.49 -1.74
N ASP A 155 8.85 3.88 -0.89
CA ASP A 155 9.28 4.53 0.34
C ASP A 155 10.00 5.85 0.06
N ARG A 156 10.11 6.68 1.10
CA ARG A 156 10.72 8.02 1.04
C ARG A 156 12.11 8.09 0.41
N ASN A 157 12.88 6.99 0.40
CA ASN A 157 14.24 6.92 -0.11
C ASN A 157 14.34 6.13 -1.44
N GLY A 158 13.25 5.50 -1.88
CA GLY A 158 13.23 4.72 -3.12
C GLY A 158 14.11 3.48 -3.08
N PHE A 159 14.12 2.74 -1.97
CA PHE A 159 15.02 1.60 -1.79
C PHE A 159 14.64 0.35 -2.60
N ARG A 160 13.42 0.31 -3.15
CA ARG A 160 12.92 -0.83 -3.93
C ARG A 160 12.72 -0.44 -5.40
N PRO A 161 13.06 -1.33 -6.34
CA PRO A 161 12.85 -1.04 -7.75
C PRO A 161 11.36 -1.08 -8.08
N SER A 162 10.92 -0.11 -8.89
CA SER A 162 9.62 -0.07 -9.52
C SER A 162 9.78 0.49 -10.93
N ARG A 163 9.34 -0.27 -11.92
CA ARG A 163 9.43 0.04 -13.34
C ARG A 163 8.04 -0.06 -13.93
N TYR A 164 7.71 0.85 -14.84
CA TYR A 164 6.43 0.81 -15.52
C TYR A 164 6.59 0.97 -17.04
N TYR A 165 5.65 0.38 -17.75
CA TYR A 165 5.38 0.61 -19.15
C TYR A 165 3.97 1.17 -19.29
N LEU A 166 3.78 2.14 -20.16
CA LEU A 166 2.47 2.58 -20.61
C LEU A 166 2.32 2.16 -22.06
N THR A 167 1.25 1.44 -22.38
CA THR A 167 0.99 1.03 -23.75
C THR A 167 0.18 2.10 -24.51
N LYS A 168 0.09 1.96 -25.82
CA LYS A 168 -0.67 2.89 -26.69
C LYS A 168 -2.19 2.80 -26.48
N ASP A 169 -2.67 1.69 -25.95
CA ASP A 169 -4.04 1.46 -25.49
C ASP A 169 -4.23 1.82 -24.00
N ASP A 170 -3.34 2.66 -23.46
CA ASP A 170 -3.38 3.22 -22.11
C ASP A 170 -3.43 2.18 -20.97
N MET A 171 -2.86 0.99 -21.20
CA MET A 171 -2.62 0.01 -20.14
C MET A 171 -1.31 0.35 -19.40
N LEU A 172 -1.42 0.56 -18.09
CA LEU A 172 -0.28 0.71 -17.20
C LEU A 172 0.18 -0.66 -16.70
N ILE A 173 1.44 -1.00 -16.96
CA ILE A 173 2.06 -2.24 -16.49
C ILE A 173 3.20 -1.87 -15.56
N LEU A 174 3.08 -2.18 -14.28
CA LEU A 174 4.10 -1.92 -13.27
C LEU A 174 4.70 -3.24 -12.75
N SER A 175 6.01 -3.28 -12.60
CA SER A 175 6.77 -4.45 -12.16
C SER A 175 8.01 -4.05 -11.36
N SER A 176 8.48 -4.91 -10.47
CA SER A 176 9.75 -4.73 -9.76
C SER A 176 10.97 -4.81 -10.69
N GLU A 177 10.83 -5.43 -11.86
CA GLU A 177 11.90 -5.63 -12.83
C GLU A 177 11.42 -5.39 -14.27
N THR A 178 12.32 -4.93 -15.14
CA THR A 178 12.08 -4.84 -16.58
C THR A 178 12.12 -6.24 -17.20
N GLY A 179 11.15 -6.57 -18.06
CA GLY A 179 11.08 -7.88 -18.73
C GLY A 179 10.31 -8.97 -17.98
N ALA A 180 9.64 -8.64 -16.86
CA ALA A 180 8.75 -9.57 -16.17
C ALA A 180 7.60 -10.07 -17.05
N LEU A 181 7.19 -9.26 -18.03
CA LEU A 181 6.21 -9.62 -19.06
C LEU A 181 6.84 -9.45 -20.44
N LYS A 182 6.55 -10.37 -21.34
CA LYS A 182 6.90 -10.24 -22.77
C LYS A 182 5.91 -9.30 -23.43
N LEU A 183 6.37 -8.09 -23.76
CA LEU A 183 5.56 -7.05 -24.40
C LEU A 183 6.05 -6.81 -25.83
N ASP A 184 5.14 -6.47 -26.74
CA ASP A 184 5.51 -5.98 -28.08
C ASP A 184 5.95 -4.51 -27.96
N GLU A 185 7.23 -4.24 -28.24
CA GLU A 185 7.82 -2.90 -28.19
C GLU A 185 7.04 -1.89 -29.05
N LYS A 186 6.41 -2.34 -30.15
CA LYS A 186 5.61 -1.47 -31.01
C LYS A 186 4.35 -0.94 -30.32
N ASN A 187 3.88 -1.60 -29.24
CA ASN A 187 2.72 -1.16 -28.48
C ASN A 187 3.08 -0.27 -27.29
N ILE A 188 4.36 -0.02 -27.02
CA ILE A 188 4.77 0.84 -25.91
C ILE A 188 4.65 2.32 -26.33
N LYS A 189 4.10 3.14 -25.43
CA LYS A 189 4.01 4.60 -25.59
C LYS A 189 5.41 5.20 -25.40
N ALA A 190 5.80 6.07 -26.31
CA ALA A 190 7.11 6.73 -26.32
C ALA A 190 7.22 7.77 -25.20
#